data_AF-A0A8T4UWI9-F1
#
_entry.id   AF-A0A8T4UWI9-F1
#
_cell.length_a   1.000
_cell.length_b   1.000
_cell.length_c   1.000
_cell.angle_alpha   90.00
_cell.angle_beta   90.00
_cell.angle_gamma   90.00
#
_symmetry.space_group_name_H-M   'P 1'
#
loop_
_entity.id
_entity.type
_entity.pdbx_description
1 polymer ?
#
loop_
_entity_poly.entity_id
_entity_poly.type
_entity_poly.pdbx_seq_one_letter_code
_entity_poly.pdbx_strand_id
1 'polypeptide(L)'
;MVGVLVKCSKCGKHVEASTIIIGKNKVITCRNCNSQSNPAQDNKPKIPPKEKYECVDCGYKFSRTSESRLASRCPYCSSLRVRPYVGRTANDLLNEIDEV
;
A
#
# COMPACT_ATOMS: atom_id res chain seq x y z
N MET A 1 -1.79 34.81 19.74
CA MET A 1 -0.53 34.44 19.07
C MET A 1 -0.82 33.28 18.14
N VAL A 2 -0.70 33.47 16.82
CA VAL A 2 -0.92 32.40 15.85
C VAL A 2 0.38 31.60 15.77
N GLY A 3 0.41 30.41 16.36
CA GLY A 3 1.55 29.51 16.28
C GLY A 3 1.74 29.02 14.85
N VAL A 4 2.93 29.21 14.28
CA VAL A 4 3.27 28.66 12.96
C VAL A 4 3.50 27.15 13.12
N LEU A 5 2.63 26.36 12.50
CA LEU A 5 2.71 24.91 12.49
C LEU A 5 3.51 24.43 11.27
N VAL A 6 4.48 23.56 11.52
CA VAL A 6 5.40 23.02 10.51
C VAL A 6 5.29 21.50 10.48
N LYS A 7 5.30 20.92 9.27
CA LYS A 7 5.20 19.47 9.07
C LYS A 7 6.55 18.79 9.34
N CYS A 8 6.54 17.77 10.19
CA CYS A 8 7.71 16.91 10.41
C CYS A 8 7.93 15.96 9.22
N SER A 9 9.17 15.89 8.73
CA SER A 9 9.54 15.04 7.58
C SER A 9 9.55 13.54 7.91
N LYS A 10 9.72 13.16 9.19
CA LYS A 10 9.77 11.76 9.62
C LYS A 10 8.38 11.17 9.92
N CYS A 11 7.52 11.90 10.63
CA CYS A 11 6.23 11.38 11.11
C CYS A 11 5.00 12.04 10.46
N GLY A 12 5.18 13.08 9.64
CA GLY A 12 4.10 13.77 8.94
C GLY A 12 3.18 14.63 9.82
N LYS A 13 3.39 14.67 11.15
CA LYS A 13 2.60 15.49 12.08
C LYS A 13 2.95 16.98 11.96
N HIS A 14 1.95 17.84 12.15
CA HIS A 14 2.12 19.29 12.29
C HIS A 14 2.50 19.60 13.74
N VAL A 15 3.63 20.25 13.93
CA VAL A 15 4.17 20.64 15.24
C VAL A 15 4.53 22.12 15.21
N GLU A 16 4.55 22.78 16.37
CA GLU A 16 4.91 24.19 16.43
C GLU A 16 6.37 24.40 15.98
N ALA A 17 6.62 25.49 15.26
CA ALA A 17 7.95 25.88 14.78
C ALA A 17 8.99 26.04 15.91
N SER A 18 8.56 26.22 17.15
CA SER A 18 9.43 26.26 18.34
C SER A 18 9.95 24.88 18.75
N THR A 19 9.33 23.79 18.28
CA THR A 19 9.62 22.41 18.71
C THR A 19 10.30 21.57 17.62
N ILE A 20 10.60 22.16 16.47
CA ILE A 20 11.29 21.51 15.36
C ILE A 20 12.81 21.59 15.49
N ILE A 21 13.47 20.57 14.96
CA ILE A 21 14.93 20.44 14.89
C ILE A 21 15.31 20.27 13.42
N ILE A 22 16.24 21.12 12.97
CA ILE A 22 16.76 21.09 11.60
C ILE A 22 18.02 20.22 11.61
N GLY A 23 17.94 19.07 10.95
CA GLY A 23 19.08 18.15 10.82
C GLY A 23 20.13 18.63 9.81
N LYS A 24 21.26 17.91 9.72
CA LYS A 24 22.40 18.23 8.84
C LYS A 24 22.02 18.44 7.36
N ASN A 25 20.98 17.75 6.89
CA ASN A 25 20.48 17.84 5.50
C ASN A 25 19.33 18.86 5.32
N LYS A 26 19.18 19.85 6.21
CA LYS A 26 18.02 20.78 6.24
C LYS A 26 16.65 20.09 6.40
N VAL A 27 16.66 18.84 6.87
CA VAL A 27 15.43 18.08 7.11
C VAL A 27 14.83 18.52 8.44
N ILE A 28 13.59 19.01 8.38
CA ILE A 28 12.84 19.44 9.56
C ILE A 28 12.24 18.21 10.23
N THR A 29 12.61 17.99 11.48
CA THR A 29 12.15 16.85 12.28
C THR A 29 11.61 17.31 13.63
N CYS A 30 10.65 16.59 14.17
CA CYS A 30 10.08 16.86 15.48
C CYS A 30 11.04 16.44 16.60
N ARG A 31 10.99 17.06 17.80
CA ARG A 31 11.82 16.66 18.95
C ARG A 31 11.73 15.16 19.27
N ASN A 32 10.53 14.59 19.26
CA ASN A 32 10.31 13.14 19.45
C ASN A 32 11.01 12.29 18.37
N CYS A 33 11.00 12.77 17.12
CA CYS A 33 11.55 12.10 15.95
C CYS A 33 13.09 12.19 15.89
N ASN A 34 13.67 13.18 16.57
CA ASN A 34 15.10 13.37 16.71
C ASN A 34 15.65 12.55 17.87
N SER A 35 14.93 12.50 18.99
CA SER A 35 15.29 11.68 20.16
C SER A 35 15.15 10.17 19.90
N GLN A 36 14.27 9.77 18.97
CA GLN A 36 14.18 8.39 18.48
C GLN A 36 15.20 8.13 17.37
N SER A 37 16.46 7.95 17.74
CA SER A 37 17.45 7.39 16.83
C SER A 37 17.31 5.86 16.82
N ASN A 38 16.49 5.39 15.87
CA ASN A 38 16.26 4.02 15.36
C ASN A 38 15.36 3.03 16.13
N PRO A 39 14.73 2.06 15.42
CA PRO A 39 14.79 1.82 13.97
C PRO A 39 13.57 2.38 13.24
N ALA A 40 13.70 2.48 11.92
CA ALA A 40 12.62 2.71 10.99
C ALA A 40 11.42 1.83 11.36
N GLN A 41 10.40 2.42 11.96
CA GLN A 41 9.06 1.89 11.74
C GLN A 41 8.81 2.14 10.26
N ASP A 42 8.96 1.06 9.51
CA ASP A 42 8.53 0.86 8.14
C ASP A 42 7.05 1.30 8.06
N ASN A 43 6.81 2.61 8.00
CA ASN A 43 5.56 3.21 7.58
C ASN A 43 5.48 3.08 6.07
N LYS A 44 5.84 1.90 5.51
CA LYS A 44 5.23 1.52 4.26
C LYS A 44 3.76 1.39 4.58
N PRO A 45 2.87 2.13 3.89
CA PRO A 45 1.45 1.86 4.02
C PRO A 45 1.27 0.36 3.79
N LYS A 46 0.72 -0.37 4.78
CA LYS A 46 0.36 -1.78 4.61
C LYS A 46 -0.62 -1.81 3.45
N ILE A 47 -0.14 -2.12 2.26
CA ILE A 47 -0.99 -2.30 1.09
C ILE A 47 -1.83 -3.52 1.44
N PRO A 48 -3.17 -3.38 1.55
CA PRO A 48 -4.01 -4.51 1.86
C PRO A 48 -3.80 -5.61 0.81
N PRO A 49 -3.83 -6.89 1.21
CA PRO A 49 -3.68 -7.99 0.28
C PRO A 49 -4.71 -7.85 -0.85
N LYS A 50 -4.24 -8.02 -2.09
CA LYS A 50 -5.09 -7.98 -3.28
C LYS A 50 -5.46 -9.40 -3.67
N GLU A 51 -6.75 -9.69 -3.70
CA GLU A 51 -7.31 -10.94 -4.21
C GLU A 51 -7.54 -10.83 -5.72
N LYS A 52 -7.30 -11.94 -6.42
CA LYS A 52 -7.43 -12.06 -7.87
C LYS A 52 -8.75 -12.73 -8.21
N TYR A 53 -9.48 -12.19 -9.18
CA TYR A 53 -10.78 -12.67 -9.63
C TYR A 53 -10.82 -12.77 -11.16
N GLU A 54 -11.73 -13.60 -11.64
CA GLU A 54 -12.08 -13.77 -13.04
C GLU A 54 -13.59 -13.68 -13.20
N CYS A 55 -14.05 -12.95 -14.21
CA CYS A 55 -15.46 -12.92 -14.58
C CYS A 55 -15.84 -14.16 -15.39
N VAL A 56 -16.91 -14.85 -15.00
CA VAL A 56 -17.40 -16.05 -15.68
C VAL A 56 -18.02 -15.73 -17.04
N ASP A 57 -18.63 -14.54 -17.19
CA ASP A 57 -19.32 -14.15 -18.42
C ASP A 57 -18.38 -13.68 -19.54
N CYS A 58 -17.35 -12.89 -19.20
CA CYS A 58 -16.46 -12.30 -20.20
C CYS A 58 -15.01 -12.78 -20.10
N GLY A 59 -14.67 -13.60 -19.10
CA GLY A 59 -13.31 -14.10 -18.89
C GLY A 59 -12.30 -13.05 -18.39
N TYR A 60 -12.73 -11.81 -18.14
CA TYR A 60 -11.81 -10.75 -17.72
C TYR A 60 -11.23 -11.02 -16.32
N LYS A 61 -9.91 -10.88 -16.20
CA LYS A 61 -9.14 -11.13 -14.97
C LYS A 61 -8.75 -9.81 -14.31
N PHE A 62 -8.99 -9.68 -13.02
CA PHE A 62 -8.73 -8.44 -12.27
C PHE A 62 -8.37 -8.69 -10.82
N SER A 63 -7.74 -7.71 -10.17
CA SER A 63 -7.32 -7.81 -8.77
C SER A 63 -7.93 -6.67 -7.95
N ARG A 64 -8.41 -6.96 -6.74
CA ARG A 64 -9.00 -5.96 -5.83
C ARG A 64 -8.63 -6.22 -4.38
N THR A 65 -8.74 -5.19 -3.56
CA THR A 65 -8.56 -5.31 -2.12
C THR A 65 -9.78 -6.00 -1.50
N SER A 66 -9.56 -6.89 -0.53
CA SER A 66 -10.62 -7.69 0.12
C SER A 66 -11.73 -6.85 0.75
N GLU A 67 -11.42 -5.60 1.15
CA GLU A 67 -12.37 -4.67 1.77
C GLU A 67 -13.29 -3.95 0.75
N SER A 68 -13.06 -4.11 -0.56
CA SER A 68 -13.84 -3.40 -1.57
C SER A 68 -15.20 -4.06 -1.81
N ARG A 69 -16.29 -3.42 -1.37
CA ARG A 69 -17.69 -3.85 -1.67
C ARG A 69 -18.00 -3.98 -3.18
N LEU A 70 -17.19 -3.37 -4.04
CA LEU A 70 -17.27 -3.50 -5.50
C LEU A 70 -16.80 -4.87 -6.02
N ALA A 71 -16.27 -5.75 -5.15
CA ALA A 71 -15.75 -7.07 -5.51
C ALA A 71 -16.79 -7.98 -6.16
N SER A 72 -18.09 -7.73 -5.98
CA SER A 72 -19.14 -8.57 -6.54
C SER A 72 -19.36 -8.40 -8.05
N ARG A 73 -18.77 -7.38 -8.72
CA ARG A 73 -19.06 -7.11 -10.14
C ARG A 73 -17.82 -7.02 -11.03
N CYS A 74 -17.95 -7.55 -12.24
CA CYS A 74 -16.97 -7.38 -13.30
C CYS A 74 -16.87 -5.89 -13.71
N PRO A 75 -15.65 -5.32 -13.83
CA PRO A 75 -15.46 -3.93 -14.26
C PRO A 75 -15.90 -3.63 -15.70
N TYR A 76 -15.98 -4.64 -16.56
CA TYR A 76 -16.22 -4.46 -17.99
C TYR A 76 -17.67 -4.76 -18.38
N CYS A 77 -18.21 -5.90 -17.96
CA CYS A 77 -19.56 -6.31 -18.32
C CYS A 77 -20.58 -6.13 -17.18
N SER A 78 -20.16 -5.62 -16.02
CA SER A 78 -21.00 -5.47 -14.82
C SER A 78 -21.64 -6.76 -14.29
N SER A 79 -21.24 -7.93 -14.79
CA SER A 79 -21.75 -9.22 -14.32
C SER A 79 -21.41 -9.46 -12.85
N LEU A 80 -22.35 -10.06 -12.13
CA LEU A 80 -22.19 -10.51 -10.74
C LEU A 80 -21.44 -11.84 -10.61
N ARG A 81 -21.25 -12.56 -11.73
CA ARG A 81 -20.61 -13.88 -11.73
C ARG A 81 -19.11 -13.72 -11.83
N VAL A 82 -18.47 -13.60 -10.67
CA VAL A 82 -17.01 -13.52 -10.52
C VAL A 82 -16.53 -14.64 -9.60
N ARG A 83 -15.39 -15.24 -9.92
CA ARG A 83 -14.77 -16.32 -9.13
C ARG A 83 -13.32 -15.98 -8.79
N PRO A 84 -12.77 -16.46 -7.66
CA PRO A 84 -11.36 -16.31 -7.38
C PRO A 84 -10.51 -17.01 -8.45
N TYR A 85 -9.39 -16.40 -8.82
CA TYR A 85 -8.46 -16.91 -9.83
C TYR A 85 -7.04 -16.93 -9.28
N VAL A 86 -6.48 -18.12 -9.14
CA VAL A 86 -5.04 -18.29 -8.89
C VAL A 86 -4.37 -18.37 -10.25
N GLY A 87 -3.75 -17.25 -10.66
CA GLY A 87 -2.93 -17.25 -11.87
C GLY A 87 -1.68 -18.09 -11.67
N ARG A 88 -1.38 -18.97 -12.63
CA ARG A 88 -0.08 -19.64 -12.69
C ARG A 88 1.01 -18.58 -12.85
N THR A 89 2.06 -18.70 -12.05
CA THR A 89 3.25 -17.86 -12.18
C THR A 89 4.18 -18.42 -13.25
N ALA A 90 5.14 -17.62 -13.72
CA ALA A 90 6.18 -18.10 -14.61
C ALA A 90 6.94 -19.29 -14.00
N ASN A 91 7.15 -19.27 -12.68
CA ASN A 91 7.80 -20.36 -11.96
C ASN A 91 6.96 -21.64 -11.96
N ASP A 92 5.63 -21.54 -11.83
CA ASP A 92 4.74 -22.71 -11.91
C ASP A 92 4.82 -23.38 -13.29
N LEU A 93 4.97 -22.59 -14.37
CA LEU A 93 5.10 -23.11 -15.72
C LEU A 93 6.47 -23.75 -15.99
N LEU A 94 7.53 -23.21 -15.40
CA LEU A 94 8.89 -23.73 -15.57
C LEU A 94 9.05 -25.10 -14.89
N ASN A 95 8.46 -25.28 -13.71
CA ASN A 95 8.55 -26.55 -12.99
C ASN A 95 7.84 -27.71 -13.71
N GLU A 96 6.76 -27.44 -14.46
CA GLU A 96 6.05 -28.47 -15.25
C GLU A 96 6.87 -28.98 -16.46
N ILE A 97 7.90 -28.24 -16.89
CA ILE A 97 8.74 -28.60 -18.06
C ILE A 97 9.93 -29.47 -17.64
N ASP A 98 10.44 -29.30 -16.42
CA ASP A 98 11.56 -30.09 -15.87
C ASP A 98 11.15 -31.50 -15.39
N GLU A 99 9.84 -31.78 -15.28
CA GLU A 99 9.31 -33.09 -14.87
C GLU A 99 8.92 -34.03 -16.04
N VAL A 100 9.29 -33.70 -17.29
CA VAL A 100 8.99 -34.51 -18.51
C VAL A 100 10.24 -35.10 -19.14
#